data_AF-A0A3M0JW62-F1
#
_entry.id   AF-A0A3M0JW62-F1
#
_cell.length_a   1.000
_cell.length_b   1.000
_cell.length_c   1.000
_cell.angle_alpha   90.00
_cell.angle_beta   90.00
_cell.angle_gamma   90.00
#
_symmetry.space_group_name_H-M   'P 1'
#
loop_
_entity.id
_entity.type
_entity.pdbx_description
1 polymer ?
#
loop_
_entity_poly.entity_id
_entity_poly.type
_entity_poly.pdbx_seq_one_letter_code
_entity_poly.pdbx_strand_id
1 'polypeptide(L)'
;MAVGCVIELAARVASRELKNGFAVVRPPGHHAEESTAMGFCFFNSIAITAKYLRDKLNIGKILIVDLDVHHGNGTQQAFYADPSILYVSLHRYDEGNFFPGSGAPNEVGSGPGEGYNINIAWTGGLDPPMGDVEYLTAFRTVIMPAANEFDPEIVLVSAGFDAVEGHDPPLGGYKVTAKCFGHLTKQLLKLADGRVVLALEGGHDLTAICDASEACINALLGNELEPLPEDIVHQIPNMNAIASLKKTTEIQSKYWKSVEPYSVPVDCALAESQKQEREETETVSAMASLSVDVEQCIPQEGSRPIRFWMLNKGLSTLCVMPEDIPVSHKWLEKVEVCGQHNSDTPLV
;
A
#
# COMPACT_ATOMS: atom_id res chain seq x y z
N MET A 1 4.47 -11.12 -18.65
CA MET A 1 3.07 -11.29 -18.22
C MET A 1 2.76 -10.39 -17.03
N ALA A 2 3.40 -10.56 -15.86
CA ALA A 2 3.20 -9.74 -14.66
C ALA A 2 3.12 -8.22 -14.91
N VAL A 3 4.17 -7.64 -15.52
CA VAL A 3 4.24 -6.21 -15.86
C VAL A 3 3.01 -5.74 -16.65
N GLY A 4 2.59 -6.51 -17.66
CA GLY A 4 1.44 -6.17 -18.49
C GLY A 4 0.12 -6.18 -17.72
N CYS A 5 -0.07 -7.11 -16.79
CA CYS A 5 -1.25 -7.15 -15.92
C CYS A 5 -1.34 -5.91 -15.02
N VAL A 6 -0.22 -5.48 -14.45
CA VAL A 6 -0.17 -4.28 -13.58
C VAL A 6 -0.43 -3.01 -14.40
N ILE A 7 0.18 -2.88 -15.60
CA ILE A 7 -0.08 -1.75 -16.51
C ILE A 7 -1.57 -1.67 -16.86
N GLU A 8 -2.18 -2.79 -17.27
CA GLU A 8 -3.59 -2.83 -17.68
C GLU A 8 -4.52 -2.41 -16.53
N LEU A 9 -4.30 -2.95 -15.33
CA LEU A 9 -5.09 -2.59 -14.15
C LEU A 9 -4.94 -1.11 -13.80
N ALA A 10 -3.70 -0.62 -13.76
CA ALA A 10 -3.42 0.76 -13.40
C ALA A 10 -3.91 1.76 -14.44
N ALA A 11 -3.84 1.43 -15.72
CA ALA A 11 -4.38 2.27 -16.79
C ALA A 11 -5.90 2.45 -16.63
N ARG A 12 -6.64 1.39 -16.31
CA ARG A 12 -8.10 1.44 -16.07
C ARG A 12 -8.47 2.18 -14.79
N VAL A 13 -7.66 2.09 -13.75
CA VAL A 13 -7.84 2.88 -12.52
C VAL A 13 -7.54 4.37 -12.79
N ALA A 14 -6.47 4.67 -13.53
CA ALA A 14 -6.13 6.03 -13.94
C ALA A 14 -7.19 6.68 -14.84
N SER A 15 -7.79 5.91 -15.76
CA SER A 15 -8.89 6.38 -16.63
C SER A 15 -10.26 6.43 -15.92
N ARG A 16 -10.33 6.04 -14.63
CA ARG A 16 -11.57 5.95 -13.83
C ARG A 16 -12.59 4.93 -14.37
N GLU A 17 -12.16 3.99 -15.21
CA GLU A 17 -12.97 2.81 -15.58
C GLU A 17 -13.14 1.86 -14.39
N LEU A 18 -12.13 1.81 -13.51
CA LEU A 18 -12.17 1.14 -12.22
C LEU A 18 -11.86 2.15 -11.12
N LYS A 19 -12.38 1.91 -9.92
CA LYS A 19 -12.09 2.75 -8.75
C LYS A 19 -10.69 2.49 -8.23
N ASN A 20 -10.34 1.22 -8.09
CA ASN A 20 -9.09 0.71 -7.53
C ASN A 20 -8.86 -0.75 -7.96
N GLY A 21 -7.77 -1.38 -7.56
CA GLY A 21 -7.56 -2.80 -7.85
C GLY A 21 -6.37 -3.47 -7.21
N PHE A 22 -6.34 -4.80 -7.32
CA PHE A 22 -5.26 -5.66 -6.84
C PHE A 22 -4.79 -6.58 -7.99
N ALA A 23 -3.51 -6.51 -8.32
CA ALA A 23 -2.86 -7.40 -9.29
C ALA A 23 -2.18 -8.57 -8.56
N VAL A 24 -2.75 -9.77 -8.72
CA VAL A 24 -2.17 -11.01 -8.18
C VAL A 24 -1.17 -11.54 -9.19
N VAL A 25 0.06 -11.03 -9.11
CA VAL A 25 1.11 -11.27 -10.11
C VAL A 25 2.33 -11.92 -9.49
N ARG A 26 3.12 -12.59 -10.34
CA ARG A 26 4.45 -13.13 -10.03
C ARG A 26 5.27 -13.27 -11.32
N PRO A 27 6.61 -13.30 -11.28
CA PRO A 27 7.48 -13.03 -10.12
C PRO A 27 7.37 -11.57 -9.62
N PRO A 28 7.90 -11.24 -8.42
CA PRO A 28 7.98 -9.86 -7.93
C PRO A 28 8.86 -9.00 -8.87
N GLY A 29 8.86 -7.69 -8.65
CA GLY A 29 9.55 -6.72 -9.47
C GLY A 29 10.42 -5.69 -8.73
N HIS A 30 10.14 -5.35 -7.47
CA HIS A 30 10.72 -4.16 -6.84
C HIS A 30 12.27 -4.17 -6.65
N HIS A 31 12.93 -5.33 -6.72
CA HIS A 31 14.39 -5.46 -6.68
C HIS A 31 15.08 -5.39 -8.06
N ALA A 32 14.32 -5.44 -9.16
CA ALA A 32 14.91 -5.38 -10.50
C ALA A 32 15.37 -3.95 -10.81
N GLU A 33 16.68 -3.79 -10.96
CA GLU A 33 17.35 -2.55 -11.36
C GLU A 33 17.36 -2.38 -12.88
N GLU A 34 17.89 -1.26 -13.39
CA GLU A 34 17.93 -0.94 -14.82
C GLU A 34 18.55 -2.07 -15.67
N SER A 35 19.62 -2.68 -15.17
CA SER A 35 20.38 -3.73 -15.89
C SER A 35 20.72 -4.95 -15.02
N THR A 36 20.06 -5.12 -13.88
CA THR A 36 20.34 -6.21 -12.93
C THR A 36 19.05 -6.86 -12.44
N ALA A 37 18.93 -8.18 -12.65
CA ALA A 37 17.90 -9.00 -12.02
C ALA A 37 18.44 -9.55 -10.69
N MET A 38 17.68 -9.42 -9.60
CA MET A 38 18.04 -9.91 -8.26
C MET A 38 16.80 -10.09 -7.39
N GLY A 39 16.91 -10.80 -6.26
CA GLY A 39 15.78 -10.97 -5.32
C GLY A 39 14.53 -11.59 -5.97
N PHE A 40 14.71 -12.52 -6.91
CA PHE A 40 13.64 -13.11 -7.75
C PHE A 40 12.99 -12.15 -8.76
N CYS A 41 13.39 -10.88 -8.81
CA CYS A 41 12.86 -9.87 -9.70
C CYS A 41 13.65 -9.79 -11.01
N PHE A 42 12.94 -9.82 -12.15
CA PHE A 42 13.52 -9.66 -13.48
C PHE A 42 13.14 -8.32 -14.13
N PHE A 43 11.91 -7.86 -13.90
CA PHE A 43 11.39 -6.59 -14.39
C PHE A 43 10.57 -5.94 -13.30
N ASN A 44 10.78 -4.65 -13.07
CA ASN A 44 10.07 -3.91 -12.04
C ASN A 44 8.67 -3.49 -12.51
N SER A 45 7.65 -4.30 -12.17
CA SER A 45 6.26 -4.08 -12.60
C SER A 45 5.70 -2.73 -12.17
N ILE A 46 5.94 -2.32 -10.92
CA ILE A 46 5.48 -1.02 -10.40
C ILE A 46 6.21 0.13 -11.08
N ALA A 47 7.55 0.09 -11.20
CA ALA A 47 8.29 1.18 -11.82
C ALA A 47 7.99 1.34 -13.32
N ILE A 48 7.84 0.23 -14.05
CA ILE A 48 7.44 0.28 -15.46
C ILE A 48 6.02 0.86 -15.59
N THR A 49 5.12 0.48 -14.68
CA THR A 49 3.75 1.02 -14.65
C THR A 49 3.74 2.52 -14.36
N ALA A 50 4.47 2.99 -13.35
CA ALA A 50 4.58 4.42 -13.05
C ALA A 50 5.12 5.23 -14.24
N LYS A 51 6.18 4.74 -14.92
CA LYS A 51 6.68 5.34 -16.16
C LYS A 51 5.61 5.36 -17.26
N TYR A 52 4.88 4.27 -17.44
CA TYR A 52 3.79 4.20 -18.43
C TYR A 52 2.68 5.23 -18.14
N LEU A 53 2.20 5.30 -16.90
CA LEU A 53 1.15 6.25 -16.51
C LEU A 53 1.60 7.70 -16.72
N ARG A 54 2.82 8.03 -16.31
CA ARG A 54 3.39 9.37 -16.50
C ARG A 54 3.57 9.71 -17.98
N ASP A 55 4.23 8.85 -18.75
CA ASP A 55 4.65 9.17 -20.12
C ASP A 55 3.54 8.96 -21.17
N LYS A 56 2.54 8.11 -20.90
CA LYS A 56 1.46 7.78 -21.84
C LYS A 56 0.10 8.32 -21.44
N LEU A 57 -0.18 8.43 -20.14
CA LEU A 57 -1.45 8.94 -19.63
C LEU A 57 -1.33 10.32 -18.97
N ASN A 58 -0.14 10.93 -18.98
CA ASN A 58 0.13 12.26 -18.44
C ASN A 58 -0.23 12.41 -16.95
N ILE A 59 -0.10 11.35 -16.16
CA ILE A 59 -0.24 11.42 -14.70
C ILE A 59 1.01 12.10 -14.14
N GLY A 60 0.86 13.29 -13.57
CA GLY A 60 1.97 14.15 -13.17
C GLY A 60 2.55 13.84 -11.79
N LYS A 61 1.73 13.41 -10.82
CA LYS A 61 2.17 13.04 -9.47
C LYS A 61 1.74 11.62 -9.11
N ILE A 62 2.70 10.71 -8.93
CA ILE A 62 2.44 9.31 -8.56
C ILE A 62 3.11 9.02 -7.22
N LEU A 63 2.33 8.52 -6.26
CA LEU A 63 2.87 7.98 -5.02
C LEU A 63 3.10 6.48 -5.19
N ILE A 64 4.29 6.01 -4.84
CA ILE A 64 4.60 4.59 -4.71
C ILE A 64 4.87 4.29 -3.24
N VAL A 65 4.06 3.40 -2.65
CA VAL A 65 4.28 2.89 -1.29
C VAL A 65 4.73 1.43 -1.37
N ASP A 66 5.90 1.13 -0.85
CA ASP A 66 6.46 -0.22 -0.80
C ASP A 66 6.29 -0.79 0.61
N LEU A 67 5.42 -1.79 0.72
CA LEU A 67 5.06 -2.46 1.97
C LEU A 67 5.76 -3.81 2.16
N ASP A 68 6.54 -4.25 1.17
CA ASP A 68 7.40 -5.43 1.29
C ASP A 68 8.43 -5.22 2.41
N VAL A 69 8.75 -6.28 3.16
CA VAL A 69 9.71 -6.15 4.28
C VAL A 69 11.12 -5.83 3.80
N HIS A 70 11.41 -6.05 2.52
CA HIS A 70 12.68 -5.72 1.89
C HIS A 70 12.61 -4.37 1.16
N HIS A 71 13.71 -3.64 1.15
CA HIS A 71 13.80 -2.39 0.39
C HIS A 71 13.71 -2.64 -1.13
N GLY A 72 12.76 -1.97 -1.80
CA GLY A 72 12.61 -1.98 -3.26
C GLY A 72 13.67 -1.15 -3.98
N ASN A 73 14.93 -1.59 -3.93
CA ASN A 73 16.09 -0.92 -4.49
C ASN A 73 15.96 -0.56 -5.99
N GLY A 74 15.27 -1.40 -6.77
CA GLY A 74 15.02 -1.13 -8.18
C GLY A 74 14.04 0.03 -8.40
N THR A 75 13.01 0.12 -7.55
CA THR A 75 12.03 1.21 -7.60
C THR A 75 12.67 2.53 -7.17
N GLN A 76 13.46 2.51 -6.08
CA GLN A 76 14.26 3.65 -5.64
C GLN A 76 15.17 4.15 -6.78
N GLN A 77 15.95 3.25 -7.40
CA GLN A 77 16.86 3.61 -8.50
C GLN A 77 16.11 4.24 -9.68
N ALA A 78 14.94 3.70 -10.03
CA ALA A 78 14.18 4.13 -11.21
C ALA A 78 13.71 5.60 -11.14
N PHE A 79 13.54 6.15 -9.94
CA PHE A 79 12.94 7.47 -9.71
C PHE A 79 13.76 8.39 -8.80
N TYR A 80 15.00 8.01 -8.46
CA TYR A 80 15.82 8.72 -7.47
C TYR A 80 16.05 10.21 -7.76
N ALA A 81 15.91 10.64 -9.02
CA ALA A 81 16.08 12.04 -9.43
C ALA A 81 14.77 12.70 -9.92
N ASP A 82 13.62 12.04 -9.76
CA ASP A 82 12.34 12.45 -10.33
C ASP A 82 11.35 12.95 -9.27
N PRO A 83 11.08 14.26 -9.18
CA PRO A 83 10.13 14.82 -8.22
C PRO A 83 8.66 14.55 -8.57
N SER A 84 8.38 14.00 -9.75
CA SER A 84 7.03 13.62 -10.15
C SER A 84 6.58 12.31 -9.49
N ILE A 85 7.51 11.58 -8.85
CA ILE A 85 7.26 10.31 -8.19
C ILE A 85 7.75 10.40 -6.75
N LEU A 86 6.85 10.23 -5.78
CA LEU A 86 7.23 10.05 -4.38
C LEU A 86 7.34 8.54 -4.11
N TYR A 87 8.54 8.05 -3.84
CA TYR A 87 8.76 6.67 -3.39
C TYR A 87 8.91 6.62 -1.87
N VAL A 88 8.12 5.77 -1.22
CA VAL A 88 8.16 5.55 0.22
C VAL A 88 8.25 4.05 0.50
N SER A 89 9.27 3.62 1.25
CA SER A 89 9.46 2.21 1.62
C SER A 89 9.49 2.05 3.13
N LEU A 90 8.80 1.04 3.65
CA LEU A 90 8.97 0.55 5.02
C LEU A 90 9.64 -0.82 4.96
N HIS A 91 10.88 -0.91 5.42
CA HIS A 91 11.63 -2.15 5.27
C HIS A 91 12.52 -2.41 6.48
N ARG A 92 12.84 -3.67 6.69
CA ARG A 92 13.88 -4.09 7.62
C ARG A 92 15.24 -3.72 7.03
N TYR A 93 15.97 -2.88 7.74
CA TYR A 93 17.26 -2.37 7.28
C TYR A 93 18.41 -2.91 8.14
N ASP A 94 18.26 -2.84 9.47
CA ASP A 94 19.26 -3.31 10.45
C ASP A 94 20.69 -2.81 10.13
N GLU A 95 20.81 -1.49 9.89
CA GLU A 95 22.06 -0.83 9.46
C GLU A 95 22.72 -1.50 8.23
N GLY A 96 21.91 -1.90 7.25
CA GLY A 96 22.35 -2.52 6.00
C GLY A 96 22.65 -4.02 6.09
N ASN A 97 22.31 -4.67 7.20
CA ASN A 97 22.58 -6.10 7.43
C ASN A 97 21.40 -7.03 7.04
N PHE A 98 20.31 -6.48 6.52
CA PHE A 98 19.20 -7.27 5.96
C PHE A 98 19.12 -7.08 4.45
N PHE A 99 18.72 -8.12 3.71
CA PHE A 99 18.64 -8.06 2.25
C PHE A 99 17.70 -6.93 1.80
N PRO A 100 18.03 -6.14 0.76
CA PRO A 100 19.24 -6.19 -0.08
C PRO A 100 20.45 -5.38 0.45
N GLY A 101 20.32 -4.75 1.61
CA GLY A 101 21.38 -3.94 2.26
C GLY A 101 21.38 -2.46 1.88
N SER A 102 20.52 -2.04 0.93
CA SER A 102 20.28 -0.63 0.59
C SER A 102 19.06 -0.08 1.32
N GLY A 103 18.73 1.20 1.10
CA GLY A 103 17.55 1.82 1.68
C GLY A 103 17.84 2.60 2.95
N ALA A 104 19.06 3.14 3.11
CA ALA A 104 19.38 3.91 4.29
C ALA A 104 18.49 5.17 4.40
N PRO A 105 18.17 5.66 5.62
CA PRO A 105 17.25 6.77 5.81
C PRO A 105 17.78 8.11 5.27
N ASN A 106 19.09 8.21 5.03
CA ASN A 106 19.75 9.37 4.41
C ASN A 106 19.75 9.34 2.87
N GLU A 107 19.26 8.28 2.25
CA GLU A 107 19.08 8.18 0.81
C GLU A 107 17.76 8.88 0.42
N VAL A 108 17.81 10.21 0.23
CA VAL A 108 16.62 11.06 0.08
C VAL A 108 16.30 11.45 -1.37
N GLY A 109 17.01 10.89 -2.34
CA GLY A 109 16.94 11.29 -3.75
C GLY A 109 18.12 12.16 -4.17
N SER A 110 18.08 12.67 -5.39
CA SER A 110 19.16 13.45 -5.97
C SER A 110 18.65 14.51 -6.95
N GLY A 111 19.38 15.63 -7.05
CA GLY A 111 19.02 16.70 -7.97
C GLY A 111 17.58 17.18 -7.72
N PRO A 112 16.72 17.28 -8.76
CA PRO A 112 15.34 17.69 -8.59
C PRO A 112 14.49 16.75 -7.71
N GLY A 113 14.87 15.47 -7.59
CA GLY A 113 14.16 14.47 -6.78
C GLY A 113 14.59 14.41 -5.32
N GLU A 114 15.48 15.30 -4.86
CA GLU A 114 15.86 15.37 -3.44
C GLU A 114 14.62 15.68 -2.57
N GLY A 115 14.37 14.83 -1.57
CA GLY A 115 13.16 14.83 -0.73
C GLY A 115 12.05 13.88 -1.20
N TYR A 116 12.09 13.38 -2.44
CA TYR A 116 11.04 12.52 -3.03
C TYR A 116 11.32 11.02 -2.90
N ASN A 117 12.34 10.65 -2.10
CA ASN A 117 12.62 9.29 -1.69
C ASN A 117 12.63 9.20 -0.16
N ILE A 118 11.72 8.41 0.41
CA ILE A 118 11.56 8.26 1.86
C ILE A 118 11.77 6.81 2.26
N ASN A 119 12.87 6.55 2.96
CA ASN A 119 13.18 5.25 3.54
C ASN A 119 12.86 5.24 5.03
N ILE A 120 11.78 4.54 5.41
CA ILE A 120 11.47 4.19 6.79
C ILE A 120 12.23 2.90 7.11
N ALA A 121 13.51 3.07 7.38
CA ALA A 121 14.51 2.01 7.51
C ALA A 121 14.54 1.47 8.95
N TRP A 122 13.75 0.45 9.24
CA TRP A 122 13.67 -0.16 10.55
C TRP A 122 15.01 -0.76 10.97
N THR A 123 15.53 -0.30 12.11
CA THR A 123 16.80 -0.75 12.66
C THR A 123 16.65 -1.13 14.12
N GLY A 124 17.31 -2.21 14.53
CA GLY A 124 17.33 -2.71 15.91
C GLY A 124 17.15 -4.22 16.01
N GLY A 125 17.06 -4.90 14.87
CA GLY A 125 16.86 -6.34 14.79
C GLY A 125 15.45 -6.74 15.18
N LEU A 126 15.34 -7.90 15.81
CA LEU A 126 14.09 -8.54 16.19
C LEU A 126 13.90 -8.54 17.72
N ASP A 127 14.35 -7.47 18.40
CA ASP A 127 14.27 -7.30 19.86
C ASP A 127 13.57 -6.00 20.28
N PRO A 128 12.23 -5.96 20.29
CA PRO A 128 11.32 -6.94 19.70
C PRO A 128 11.18 -6.75 18.18
N PRO A 129 10.57 -7.71 17.44
CA PRO A 129 10.19 -7.51 16.05
C PRO A 129 9.19 -6.36 15.88
N MET A 130 9.20 -5.71 14.71
CA MET A 130 8.17 -4.74 14.36
C MET A 130 6.82 -5.44 14.13
N GLY A 131 5.73 -4.77 14.51
CA GLY A 131 4.35 -5.23 14.31
C GLY A 131 3.42 -4.10 13.91
N ASP A 132 2.12 -4.29 14.20
CA ASP A 132 1.06 -3.38 13.75
C ASP A 132 1.25 -1.96 14.24
N VAL A 133 1.57 -1.78 15.52
CA VAL A 133 1.70 -0.45 16.14
C VAL A 133 2.80 0.39 15.48
N GLU A 134 3.92 -0.24 15.09
CA GLU A 134 5.02 0.40 14.39
C GLU A 134 4.64 0.84 12.98
N TYR A 135 4.03 -0.06 12.20
CA TYR A 135 3.59 0.24 10.83
C TYR A 135 2.49 1.31 10.81
N LEU A 136 1.50 1.21 11.70
CA LEU A 136 0.44 2.22 11.84
C LEU A 136 1.01 3.58 12.25
N THR A 137 2.00 3.61 13.15
CA THR A 137 2.64 4.86 13.55
C THR A 137 3.46 5.46 12.42
N ALA A 138 4.19 4.65 11.64
CA ALA A 138 4.91 5.11 10.45
C ALA A 138 3.96 5.75 9.42
N PHE A 139 2.79 5.13 9.20
CA PHE A 139 1.73 5.70 8.36
C PHE A 139 1.26 7.06 8.86
N ARG A 140 0.90 7.15 10.14
CA ARG A 140 0.40 8.38 10.76
C ARG A 140 1.42 9.52 10.74
N THR A 141 2.69 9.22 10.99
CA THR A 141 3.71 10.24 11.30
C THR A 141 4.61 10.60 10.12
N VAL A 142 4.68 9.75 9.10
CA VAL A 142 5.55 9.96 7.94
C VAL A 142 4.76 9.88 6.64
N ILE A 143 4.13 8.72 6.38
CA ILE A 143 3.61 8.41 5.04
C ILE A 143 2.38 9.27 4.71
N MET A 144 1.36 9.26 5.57
CA MET A 144 0.14 10.03 5.31
C MET A 144 0.39 11.54 5.30
N PRO A 145 1.19 12.13 6.22
CA PRO A 145 1.53 13.55 6.13
C PRO A 145 2.25 13.91 4.82
N ALA A 146 3.32 13.18 4.45
CA ALA A 146 4.06 13.45 3.22
C ALA A 146 3.19 13.22 1.98
N ALA A 147 2.39 12.16 1.96
CA ALA A 147 1.49 11.86 0.85
C ALA A 147 0.38 12.91 0.68
N ASN A 148 -0.19 13.43 1.77
CA ASN A 148 -1.18 14.50 1.68
C ASN A 148 -0.55 15.83 1.20
N GLU A 149 0.68 16.15 1.61
CA GLU A 149 1.40 17.32 1.10
C GLU A 149 1.80 17.14 -0.39
N PHE A 150 2.19 15.92 -0.78
CA PHE A 150 2.50 15.57 -2.16
C PHE A 150 1.26 15.60 -3.07
N ASP A 151 0.09 15.24 -2.54
CA ASP A 151 -1.20 15.23 -3.23
C ASP A 151 -1.15 14.41 -4.54
N PRO A 152 -0.97 13.07 -4.46
CA PRO A 152 -0.80 12.23 -5.63
C PRO A 152 -2.09 12.11 -6.46
N GLU A 153 -1.93 11.97 -7.78
CA GLU A 153 -3.02 11.68 -8.69
C GLU A 153 -3.37 10.19 -8.76
N ILE A 154 -2.44 9.31 -8.37
CA ILE A 154 -2.66 7.87 -8.21
C ILE A 154 -1.65 7.31 -7.21
N VAL A 155 -2.07 6.26 -6.48
CA VAL A 155 -1.20 5.51 -5.57
C VAL A 155 -0.95 4.12 -6.14
N LEU A 156 0.33 3.76 -6.30
CA LEU A 156 0.77 2.42 -6.61
C LEU A 156 1.39 1.79 -5.36
N VAL A 157 1.10 0.53 -5.10
CA VAL A 157 1.60 -0.17 -3.92
C VAL A 157 2.36 -1.42 -4.34
N SER A 158 3.65 -1.46 -4.03
CA SER A 158 4.44 -2.70 -4.03
C SER A 158 4.01 -3.48 -2.78
N ALA A 159 3.08 -4.42 -2.97
CA ALA A 159 2.38 -5.11 -1.89
C ALA A 159 3.04 -6.45 -1.60
N GLY A 160 4.18 -6.41 -0.92
CA GLY A 160 4.79 -7.60 -0.30
C GLY A 160 4.20 -7.89 1.07
N PHE A 161 4.06 -9.17 1.40
CA PHE A 161 3.42 -9.62 2.65
C PHE A 161 4.35 -10.44 3.56
N ASP A 162 5.66 -10.34 3.37
CA ASP A 162 6.70 -10.99 4.19
C ASP A 162 6.99 -10.30 5.53
N ALA A 163 6.42 -9.11 5.77
CA ALA A 163 6.36 -8.50 7.09
C ALA A 163 5.28 -9.14 8.00
N VAL A 164 4.35 -9.91 7.40
CA VAL A 164 3.27 -10.57 8.13
C VAL A 164 3.82 -11.68 9.02
N GLU A 165 3.24 -11.85 10.20
CA GLU A 165 3.55 -12.98 11.08
C GLU A 165 3.47 -14.33 10.32
N GLY A 166 4.47 -15.19 10.52
CA GLY A 166 4.59 -16.48 9.85
C GLY A 166 5.87 -16.61 9.00
N HIS A 167 6.53 -15.49 8.72
CA HIS A 167 7.81 -15.47 8.02
C HIS A 167 9.00 -15.55 8.98
N ASP A 168 9.87 -16.53 8.77
CA ASP A 168 11.06 -16.73 9.60
C ASP A 168 12.04 -15.55 9.52
N PRO A 169 12.85 -15.30 10.57
CA PRO A 169 13.81 -14.21 10.64
C PRO A 169 14.74 -13.99 9.43
N PRO A 170 15.19 -15.01 8.67
CA PRO A 170 16.01 -14.78 7.48
C PRO A 170 15.26 -14.20 6.28
N LEU A 171 13.92 -14.38 6.20
CA LEU A 171 13.07 -13.90 5.12
C LEU A 171 12.26 -12.66 5.50
N GLY A 172 12.03 -12.42 6.78
CA GLY A 172 11.31 -11.25 7.28
C GLY A 172 11.55 -11.11 8.78
N GLY A 173 10.78 -11.85 9.57
CA GLY A 173 10.92 -11.92 11.03
C GLY A 173 10.02 -10.96 11.81
N TYR A 174 9.19 -10.17 11.13
CA TYR A 174 8.22 -9.26 11.74
C TYR A 174 6.91 -9.96 12.12
N LYS A 175 6.07 -9.21 12.83
CA LYS A 175 4.82 -9.67 13.45
C LYS A 175 3.64 -8.77 13.08
N VAL A 176 3.67 -8.21 11.87
CA VAL A 176 2.53 -7.45 11.35
C VAL A 176 1.38 -8.43 11.09
N THR A 177 0.15 -8.07 11.42
CA THR A 177 -1.01 -8.91 11.16
C THR A 177 -1.54 -8.65 9.75
N ALA A 178 -2.13 -9.69 9.14
CA ALA A 178 -2.86 -9.54 7.88
C ALA A 178 -3.95 -8.44 7.95
N LYS A 179 -4.61 -8.30 9.10
CA LYS A 179 -5.62 -7.26 9.34
C LYS A 179 -5.02 -5.86 9.23
N CYS A 180 -3.80 -5.66 9.74
CA CYS A 180 -3.09 -4.39 9.63
C CYS A 180 -2.97 -3.94 8.18
N PHE A 181 -2.57 -4.82 7.25
CA PHE A 181 -2.47 -4.51 5.83
C PHE A 181 -3.80 -4.03 5.20
N GLY A 182 -4.94 -4.55 5.66
CA GLY A 182 -6.25 -4.02 5.30
C GLY A 182 -6.44 -2.58 5.79
N HIS A 183 -6.07 -2.27 7.04
CA HIS A 183 -6.12 -0.91 7.59
C HIS A 183 -5.14 0.05 6.90
N LEU A 184 -3.93 -0.39 6.56
CA LEU A 184 -2.96 0.38 5.78
C LEU A 184 -3.54 0.71 4.39
N THR A 185 -4.12 -0.28 3.71
CA THR A 185 -4.81 -0.09 2.42
C THR A 185 -5.95 0.92 2.55
N LYS A 186 -6.74 0.84 3.62
CA LYS A 186 -7.83 1.79 3.91
C LYS A 186 -7.32 3.23 4.11
N GLN A 187 -6.15 3.41 4.69
CA GLN A 187 -5.53 4.73 4.79
C GLN A 187 -5.11 5.26 3.41
N LEU A 188 -4.47 4.45 2.57
CA LEU A 188 -4.07 4.84 1.21
C LEU A 188 -5.27 5.20 0.32
N LEU A 189 -6.42 4.54 0.51
CA LEU A 189 -7.67 4.85 -0.20
C LEU A 189 -8.23 6.25 0.10
N LYS A 190 -7.74 6.94 1.14
CA LYS A 190 -8.08 8.36 1.40
C LYS A 190 -7.37 9.32 0.45
N LEU A 191 -6.34 8.86 -0.27
CA LEU A 191 -5.55 9.64 -1.22
C LEU A 191 -6.08 9.47 -2.64
N ALA A 192 -5.78 10.40 -3.54
CA ALA A 192 -6.03 10.27 -4.99
C ALA A 192 -7.50 9.89 -5.35
N ASP A 193 -8.49 10.35 -4.59
CA ASP A 193 -9.90 9.92 -4.66
C ASP A 193 -10.11 8.39 -4.64
N GLY A 194 -9.22 7.66 -3.97
CA GLY A 194 -9.24 6.21 -3.91
C GLY A 194 -8.66 5.49 -5.13
N ARG A 195 -7.98 6.19 -6.06
CA ARG A 195 -7.24 5.58 -7.17
C ARG A 195 -5.98 4.89 -6.65
N VAL A 196 -6.15 3.66 -6.19
CA VAL A 196 -5.10 2.84 -5.57
C VAL A 196 -4.98 1.52 -6.31
N VAL A 197 -3.74 1.13 -6.63
CA VAL A 197 -3.42 -0.15 -7.28
C VAL A 197 -2.38 -0.88 -6.43
N LEU A 198 -2.73 -2.06 -5.94
CA LEU A 198 -1.78 -2.97 -5.28
C LEU A 198 -1.26 -3.96 -6.31
N ALA A 199 0.04 -4.23 -6.32
CA ALA A 199 0.63 -5.35 -7.05
C ALA A 199 1.42 -6.23 -6.10
N LEU A 200 1.14 -7.53 -6.11
CA LEU A 200 1.81 -8.50 -5.25
C LEU A 200 3.33 -8.54 -5.53
N GLU A 201 4.12 -8.42 -4.46
CA GLU A 201 5.60 -8.55 -4.48
C GLU A 201 6.02 -9.83 -3.73
N GLY A 202 6.70 -9.71 -2.58
CA GLY A 202 7.11 -10.81 -1.72
C GLY A 202 6.01 -11.38 -0.81
N GLY A 203 6.42 -12.24 0.12
CA GLY A 203 5.54 -13.08 0.93
C GLY A 203 5.57 -14.56 0.50
N HIS A 204 5.81 -15.45 1.46
CA HIS A 204 6.13 -16.86 1.23
C HIS A 204 5.27 -17.82 2.05
N ASP A 205 4.90 -17.46 3.29
CA ASP A 205 3.93 -18.25 4.03
C ASP A 205 2.56 -18.13 3.37
N LEU A 206 2.02 -19.27 2.93
CA LEU A 206 0.79 -19.28 2.16
C LEU A 206 -0.35 -18.65 2.95
N THR A 207 -0.52 -18.99 4.23
CA THR A 207 -1.62 -18.47 5.05
C THR A 207 -1.50 -16.96 5.22
N ALA A 208 -0.30 -16.47 5.51
CA ALA A 208 -0.01 -15.05 5.66
C ALA A 208 -0.36 -14.27 4.39
N ILE A 209 0.08 -14.73 3.21
CA ILE A 209 -0.25 -14.06 1.95
C ILE A 209 -1.73 -14.21 1.58
N CYS A 210 -2.40 -15.32 1.94
CA CYS A 210 -3.86 -15.48 1.80
C CYS A 210 -4.57 -14.35 2.53
N ASP A 211 -4.34 -14.30 3.84
CA ASP A 211 -5.13 -13.52 4.76
C ASP A 211 -4.84 -12.02 4.55
N ALA A 212 -3.59 -11.66 4.24
CA ALA A 212 -3.22 -10.27 3.94
C ALA A 212 -3.83 -9.78 2.60
N SER A 213 -3.83 -10.64 1.57
CA SER A 213 -4.49 -10.32 0.30
C SER A 213 -6.00 -10.14 0.50
N GLU A 214 -6.64 -11.05 1.26
CA GLU A 214 -8.05 -10.98 1.61
C GLU A 214 -8.38 -9.66 2.35
N ALA A 215 -7.57 -9.29 3.35
CA ALA A 215 -7.75 -8.05 4.10
C ALA A 215 -7.61 -6.79 3.21
N CYS A 216 -6.63 -6.77 2.30
CA CYS A 216 -6.45 -5.67 1.36
C CYS A 216 -7.63 -5.56 0.38
N ILE A 217 -8.09 -6.68 -0.18
CA ILE A 217 -9.23 -6.70 -1.10
C ILE A 217 -10.51 -6.24 -0.40
N ASN A 218 -10.76 -6.69 0.84
CA ASN A 218 -11.88 -6.20 1.65
C ASN A 218 -11.83 -4.66 1.83
N ALA A 219 -10.65 -4.09 2.05
CA ALA A 219 -10.49 -2.64 2.13
C ALA A 219 -10.79 -1.95 0.80
N LEU A 220 -10.29 -2.48 -0.33
CA LEU A 220 -10.53 -1.96 -1.68
C LEU A 220 -12.01 -1.94 -2.06
N LEU A 221 -12.76 -2.98 -1.65
CA LEU A 221 -14.20 -3.11 -1.85
C LEU A 221 -15.03 -2.16 -0.95
N GLY A 222 -14.40 -1.54 0.06
CA GLY A 222 -15.08 -0.70 1.03
C GLY A 222 -15.87 -1.47 2.08
N ASN A 223 -15.55 -2.77 2.27
CA ASN A 223 -16.14 -3.57 3.33
C ASN A 223 -15.70 -3.03 4.70
N GLU A 224 -16.54 -3.24 5.71
CA GLU A 224 -16.14 -2.94 7.08
C GLU A 224 -15.01 -3.90 7.49
N LEU A 225 -13.87 -3.33 7.85
CA LEU A 225 -12.71 -4.09 8.31
C LEU A 225 -12.92 -4.47 9.77
N GLU A 226 -12.50 -5.68 10.13
CA GLU A 226 -12.43 -6.06 11.53
C GLU A 226 -11.60 -5.05 12.32
N PRO A 227 -12.09 -4.59 13.48
CA PRO A 227 -11.37 -3.63 14.30
C PRO A 227 -10.03 -4.22 14.74
N LEU A 228 -9.02 -3.35 14.82
CA LEU A 228 -7.76 -3.73 15.45
C LEU A 228 -8.01 -4.05 16.93
N PRO A 229 -7.33 -5.07 17.50
CA PRO A 229 -7.37 -5.36 18.92
C PRO A 229 -7.11 -4.10 19.78
N GLU A 230 -7.86 -3.94 20.86
CA GLU A 230 -7.83 -2.74 21.71
C GLU A 230 -6.45 -2.51 22.35
N ASP A 231 -5.71 -3.58 22.62
CA ASP A 231 -4.33 -3.54 23.11
C ASP A 231 -3.36 -2.90 22.10
N ILE A 232 -3.53 -3.13 20.80
CA ILE A 232 -2.72 -2.49 19.75
C ILE A 232 -3.01 -0.99 19.69
N VAL A 233 -4.28 -0.59 19.86
CA VAL A 233 -4.69 0.83 19.88
C VAL A 233 -4.04 1.57 21.07
N HIS A 234 -3.76 0.87 22.17
CA HIS A 234 -3.11 1.44 23.34
C HIS A 234 -1.60 1.24 23.42
N GLN A 235 -1.03 0.47 22.50
CA GLN A 235 0.39 0.21 22.47
C GLN A 235 1.17 1.43 21.94
N ILE A 236 2.38 1.62 22.46
CA ILE A 236 3.37 2.56 21.93
C ILE A 236 4.37 1.74 21.12
N PRO A 237 4.86 2.24 19.97
CA PRO A 237 5.94 1.59 19.24
C PRO A 237 7.13 1.24 20.14
N ASN A 238 7.79 0.12 19.85
CA ASN A 238 8.99 -0.26 20.59
C ASN A 238 10.12 0.78 20.39
N MET A 239 11.13 0.75 21.26
CA MET A 239 12.20 1.75 21.28
C MET A 239 13.01 1.82 19.98
N ASN A 240 13.21 0.68 19.31
CA ASN A 240 13.93 0.61 18.04
C ASN A 240 13.13 1.28 16.92
N ALA A 241 11.82 1.07 16.91
CA ALA A 241 10.91 1.75 15.99
C ALA A 241 10.85 3.26 16.24
N ILE A 242 10.76 3.68 17.51
CA ILE A 242 10.82 5.10 17.89
C ILE A 242 12.11 5.74 17.39
N ALA A 243 13.26 5.08 17.59
CA ALA A 243 14.55 5.59 17.11
C ALA A 243 14.60 5.70 15.57
N SER A 244 14.09 4.69 14.87
CA SER A 244 13.99 4.67 13.41
C SER A 244 13.09 5.80 12.87
N LEU A 245 11.92 6.01 13.50
CA LEU A 245 10.97 7.07 13.15
C LEU A 245 11.52 8.47 13.45
N LYS A 246 12.20 8.66 14.59
CA LYS A 246 12.90 9.91 14.91
C LYS A 246 13.92 10.26 13.83
N LYS A 247 14.80 9.32 13.50
CA LYS A 247 15.82 9.52 12.46
C LYS A 247 15.18 9.86 11.11
N THR A 248 14.11 9.16 10.74
CA THR A 248 13.38 9.39 9.49
C THR A 248 12.75 10.79 9.47
N THR A 249 11.97 11.15 10.49
CA THR A 249 11.28 12.45 10.57
C THR A 249 12.25 13.63 10.71
N GLU A 250 13.37 13.48 11.42
CA GLU A 250 14.44 14.50 11.47
C GLU A 250 15.05 14.77 10.09
N ILE A 251 15.18 13.75 9.25
CA ILE A 251 15.67 13.90 7.88
C ILE A 251 14.59 14.52 6.99
N GLN A 252 13.38 13.97 7.04
CA GLN A 252 12.28 14.32 6.14
C GLN A 252 11.66 15.69 6.43
N SER A 253 11.68 16.17 7.68
CA SER A 253 11.22 17.51 8.07
C SER A 253 11.96 18.66 7.36
N LYS A 254 13.11 18.38 6.73
CA LYS A 254 13.84 19.33 5.89
C LYS A 254 13.18 19.55 4.52
N TYR A 255 12.42 18.57 4.05
CA TYR A 255 11.81 18.52 2.71
C TYR A 255 10.29 18.65 2.76
N TRP A 256 9.66 18.14 3.81
CA TRP A 256 8.21 18.08 3.98
C TRP A 256 7.78 18.83 5.22
N LYS A 257 6.90 19.82 5.07
CA LYS A 257 6.40 20.64 6.19
C LYS A 257 5.43 19.88 7.07
N SER A 258 4.69 18.94 6.47
CA SER A 258 3.72 18.08 7.15
C SER A 258 4.39 16.99 8.00
N VAL A 259 5.67 16.69 7.77
CA VAL A 259 6.43 15.70 8.53
C VAL A 259 7.18 16.39 9.66
N GLU A 260 6.58 16.37 10.85
CA GLU A 260 7.20 16.93 12.05
C GLU A 260 8.18 15.93 12.69
N PRO A 261 9.28 16.39 13.34
CA PRO A 261 10.15 15.53 14.11
C PRO A 261 9.38 14.72 15.15
N TYR A 262 9.51 13.39 15.08
CA TYR A 262 8.71 12.49 15.90
C TYR A 262 9.08 12.63 17.39
N SER A 263 8.14 13.15 18.18
CA SER A 263 8.20 13.08 19.64
C SER A 263 7.27 12.00 20.15
N VAL A 264 7.74 11.19 21.10
CA VAL A 264 6.85 10.28 21.83
C VAL A 264 5.92 11.15 22.67
N PRO A 265 4.58 11.03 22.55
CA PRO A 265 3.67 11.75 23.42
C PRO A 265 3.99 11.44 24.88
N VAL A 266 4.10 12.47 25.71
CA VAL A 266 4.37 12.33 27.15
C VAL A 266 3.19 11.66 27.86
N ASP A 267 2.00 11.71 27.26
CA ASP A 267 0.82 10.92 27.61
C ASP A 267 0.09 10.46 26.32
N CYS A 268 -0.25 9.16 26.29
CA CYS A 268 -1.34 8.52 25.55
C CYS A 268 -1.17 7.89 24.14
N ALA A 269 -1.99 6.85 24.02
CA ALA A 269 -2.23 5.82 23.01
C ALA A 269 -2.80 6.32 21.67
N LEU A 270 -2.76 5.50 20.62
CA LEU A 270 -3.34 5.80 19.29
C LEU A 270 -4.82 6.26 19.32
N ALA A 271 -5.58 5.90 20.35
CA ALA A 271 -6.97 6.30 20.54
C ALA A 271 -7.20 7.82 20.54
N GLU A 272 -6.30 8.62 21.14
CA GLU A 272 -6.48 10.08 21.20
C GLU A 272 -6.25 10.75 19.84
N SER A 273 -5.30 10.22 19.06
CA SER A 273 -5.02 10.66 17.70
C SER A 273 -6.17 10.31 16.74
N GLN A 274 -6.78 9.13 16.86
CA GLN A 274 -7.96 8.76 16.07
C GLN A 274 -9.17 9.63 16.40
N LYS A 275 -9.31 10.07 17.65
CA LYS A 275 -10.37 10.98 18.08
C LYS A 275 -10.19 12.38 17.48
N GLN A 276 -8.96 12.90 17.48
CA GLN A 276 -8.64 14.18 16.86
C GLN A 276 -8.86 14.14 15.33
N GLU A 277 -8.43 13.08 14.64
CA GLU A 277 -8.70 12.90 13.21
C GLU A 277 -10.20 12.84 12.90
N ARG A 278 -11.00 12.18 13.75
CA ARG A 278 -12.46 12.12 13.59
C ARG A 278 -13.10 13.50 13.73
N GLU A 279 -12.68 14.29 14.70
CA GLU A 279 -13.17 15.66 14.91
C GLU A 279 -12.77 16.59 13.73
N GLU A 280 -11.56 16.45 13.19
CA GLU A 280 -11.12 17.17 11.99
C GLU A 280 -11.89 16.73 10.73
N THR A 281 -12.15 15.44 10.55
CA THR A 281 -12.92 14.93 9.40
C THR A 281 -14.38 15.37 9.46
N GLU A 282 -14.99 15.39 10.66
CA GLU A 282 -16.35 15.87 10.88
C GLU A 282 -16.48 17.38 10.59
N THR A 283 -15.48 18.18 10.96
CA THR A 283 -15.47 19.62 10.66
C THR A 283 -15.27 19.93 9.18
N VAL A 284 -14.38 19.19 8.48
CA VAL A 284 -14.20 19.34 7.02
C VAL A 284 -15.45 18.89 6.25
N SER A 285 -16.09 17.78 6.66
CA SER A 285 -17.34 17.31 6.06
C SER A 285 -18.50 18.30 6.26
N ALA A 286 -18.60 18.92 7.45
CA ALA A 286 -19.56 19.97 7.71
C ALA A 286 -19.32 21.23 6.84
N MET A 287 -18.05 21.55 6.54
CA MET A 287 -17.71 22.66 5.65
C MET A 287 -17.97 22.33 4.17
N ALA A 288 -17.76 21.09 3.73
CA ALA A 288 -18.04 20.66 2.35
C ALA A 288 -19.55 20.59 2.06
N SER A 289 -20.36 20.23 3.06
CA SER A 289 -21.83 20.16 2.96
C SER A 289 -22.51 21.53 2.77
N LEU A 290 -21.76 22.64 2.91
CA LEU A 290 -22.24 24.00 2.67
C LEU A 290 -22.05 24.45 1.21
N SER A 291 -21.52 23.60 0.33
CA SER A 291 -21.31 23.93 -1.09
C SER A 291 -21.84 22.83 -2.01
N VAL A 292 -22.71 23.27 -2.93
CA VAL A 292 -23.27 22.65 -4.15
C VAL A 292 -24.35 21.55 -4.05
N ASP A 293 -25.59 22.01 -4.26
CA ASP A 293 -26.65 21.28 -4.99
C ASP A 293 -26.45 21.45 -6.52
N VAL A 294 -26.67 20.37 -7.28
CA VAL A 294 -27.46 20.27 -8.54
C VAL A 294 -27.00 19.03 -9.35
N GLU A 295 -27.89 18.05 -9.49
CA GLU A 295 -27.77 16.85 -10.34
C GLU A 295 -28.10 17.13 -11.83
N GLN A 296 -27.58 16.31 -12.75
CA GLN A 296 -28.36 15.63 -13.81
C GLN A 296 -27.56 14.54 -14.59
N CYS A 297 -28.30 13.63 -15.25
CA CYS A 297 -27.96 12.23 -15.58
C CYS A 297 -28.05 11.89 -17.11
N ILE A 298 -27.69 10.63 -17.46
CA ILE A 298 -28.05 9.78 -18.66
C ILE A 298 -26.99 9.71 -19.82
N PRO A 299 -26.87 8.63 -20.67
CA PRO A 299 -26.50 7.19 -20.49
C PRO A 299 -25.32 6.69 -21.41
N GLN A 300 -24.93 5.41 -21.31
CA GLN A 300 -23.93 4.70 -22.16
C GLN A 300 -24.53 3.65 -23.11
N GLU A 301 -23.79 3.27 -24.17
CA GLU A 301 -24.09 2.12 -25.06
C GLU A 301 -22.82 1.33 -25.52
N GLY A 302 -22.76 0.04 -25.14
CA GLY A 302 -22.33 -1.19 -25.85
C GLY A 302 -20.95 -1.38 -26.56
N SER A 303 -20.18 -2.42 -26.16
CA SER A 303 -19.86 -3.58 -27.03
C SER A 303 -19.05 -4.76 -26.39
N ARG A 304 -19.59 -5.98 -26.58
CA ARG A 304 -19.11 -7.40 -26.69
C ARG A 304 -17.93 -8.01 -25.87
N PRO A 305 -17.99 -9.32 -25.52
CA PRO A 305 -17.33 -9.86 -24.32
C PRO A 305 -16.03 -10.65 -24.58
N ILE A 306 -15.11 -10.57 -23.63
CA ILE A 306 -14.11 -11.58 -23.28
C ILE A 306 -14.51 -12.10 -21.88
N ARG A 307 -14.40 -13.41 -21.60
CA ARG A 307 -14.94 -13.99 -20.36
C ARG A 307 -14.05 -13.62 -19.15
N PHE A 308 -14.63 -12.91 -18.20
CA PHE A 308 -14.08 -12.57 -16.88
C PHE A 308 -14.90 -13.25 -15.80
N TRP A 309 -14.26 -13.62 -14.68
CA TRP A 309 -14.98 -13.89 -13.44
C TRP A 309 -15.42 -12.56 -12.83
N MET A 310 -16.62 -12.11 -13.18
CA MET A 310 -17.29 -10.99 -12.51
C MET A 310 -18.03 -11.54 -11.28
N LEU A 311 -17.64 -11.12 -10.09
CA LEU A 311 -18.48 -11.24 -8.90
C LEU A 311 -19.67 -10.30 -9.08
N ASN A 312 -20.85 -10.88 -9.23
CA ASN A 312 -22.06 -10.21 -9.70
C ASN A 312 -22.71 -9.37 -8.59
N LYS A 313 -22.45 -8.05 -8.58
CA LYS A 313 -23.38 -6.91 -8.41
C LYS A 313 -22.61 -5.68 -7.89
N GLY A 314 -22.34 -4.71 -8.78
CA GLY A 314 -22.11 -3.31 -8.39
C GLY A 314 -20.73 -2.91 -7.83
N LEU A 315 -19.69 -3.74 -7.94
CA LEU A 315 -18.37 -3.43 -7.38
C LEU A 315 -17.38 -2.95 -8.45
N SER A 316 -16.75 -1.80 -8.20
CA SER A 316 -15.84 -1.05 -9.08
C SER A 316 -14.36 -1.44 -8.91
N THR A 317 -14.11 -2.63 -8.38
CA THR A 317 -12.79 -3.16 -8.02
C THR A 317 -12.54 -4.46 -8.76
N LEU A 318 -11.39 -4.57 -9.44
CA LEU A 318 -11.00 -5.77 -10.20
C LEU A 318 -9.79 -6.44 -9.56
N CYS A 319 -9.85 -7.77 -9.46
CA CYS A 319 -8.71 -8.64 -9.17
C CYS A 319 -8.27 -9.32 -10.47
N VAL A 320 -6.99 -9.19 -10.85
CA VAL A 320 -6.43 -9.81 -12.06
C VAL A 320 -5.52 -10.97 -11.67
N MET A 321 -5.81 -12.17 -12.19
CA MET A 321 -4.99 -13.39 -12.02
C MET A 321 -4.59 -14.00 -13.38
N PRO A 322 -3.36 -14.50 -13.54
CA PRO A 322 -2.96 -15.31 -14.70
C PRO A 322 -3.65 -16.70 -14.74
N GLU A 323 -3.91 -17.24 -15.93
CA GLU A 323 -4.72 -18.46 -16.17
C GLU A 323 -4.13 -19.79 -15.65
N ASP A 324 -2.86 -19.85 -15.23
CA ASP A 324 -2.13 -21.13 -15.07
C ASP A 324 -1.60 -21.44 -13.65
N ILE A 325 -2.27 -20.98 -12.58
CA ILE A 325 -1.85 -21.30 -11.20
C ILE A 325 -2.84 -22.29 -10.56
N PRO A 326 -2.42 -23.48 -10.10
CA PRO A 326 -3.24 -24.33 -9.25
C PRO A 326 -3.37 -23.65 -7.88
N VAL A 327 -4.41 -22.82 -7.75
CA VAL A 327 -4.80 -22.22 -6.49
C VAL A 327 -5.36 -23.35 -5.61
N SER A 328 -4.92 -23.45 -4.35
CA SER A 328 -5.50 -24.45 -3.45
C SER A 328 -7.00 -24.20 -3.32
N HIS A 329 -7.82 -25.26 -3.34
CA HIS A 329 -9.30 -25.19 -3.24
C HIS A 329 -9.79 -24.28 -2.08
N LYS A 330 -9.00 -24.14 -1.01
CA LYS A 330 -9.30 -23.27 0.14
C LYS A 330 -9.34 -21.76 -0.18
N TRP A 331 -8.58 -21.31 -1.17
CA TRP A 331 -8.52 -19.88 -1.55
C TRP A 331 -9.74 -19.46 -2.36
N LEU A 332 -10.15 -20.29 -3.33
CA LEU A 332 -11.37 -20.07 -4.12
C LEU A 332 -12.61 -20.12 -3.22
N GLU A 333 -12.67 -21.07 -2.28
CA GLU A 333 -13.77 -21.16 -1.31
C GLU A 333 -13.88 -19.89 -0.43
N LYS A 334 -12.77 -19.32 0.06
CA LYS A 334 -12.82 -18.07 0.85
C LYS A 334 -13.32 -16.87 0.03
N VAL A 335 -12.90 -16.75 -1.23
CA VAL A 335 -13.36 -15.68 -2.13
C VAL A 335 -14.82 -15.87 -2.57
N GLU A 336 -15.28 -17.11 -2.77
CA GLU A 336 -16.69 -17.42 -3.08
C GLU A 336 -17.62 -17.28 -1.86
N VAL A 337 -17.16 -17.59 -0.64
CA VAL A 337 -17.97 -17.50 0.59
C VAL A 337 -18.32 -16.06 0.95
N CYS A 338 -17.48 -15.07 0.62
CA CYS A 338 -17.83 -13.65 0.72
C CYS A 338 -18.97 -13.22 -0.23
N GLY A 339 -19.32 -14.03 -1.24
CA GLY A 339 -20.39 -13.77 -2.19
C GLY A 339 -21.76 -14.38 -1.84
N GLN A 340 -21.87 -15.17 -0.77
CA GLN A 340 -23.11 -15.85 -0.42
C GLN A 340 -23.55 -15.57 1.02
N HIS A 341 -24.08 -14.38 1.28
CA HIS A 341 -25.10 -14.18 2.30
C HIS A 341 -26.15 -13.19 1.78
N ASN A 342 -27.11 -13.70 0.99
CA ASN A 342 -28.51 -13.39 1.22
C ASN A 342 -29.48 -14.26 0.39
N SER A 343 -30.43 -14.83 1.16
CA SER A 343 -31.76 -15.31 0.82
C SER A 343 -31.92 -16.52 -0.12
N ASP A 344 -32.31 -17.62 0.52
CA ASP A 344 -33.11 -18.72 0.02
C ASP A 344 -34.22 -18.29 -0.96
N THR A 345 -34.34 -19.00 -2.08
CA THR A 345 -35.62 -19.50 -2.61
C THR A 345 -35.36 -20.56 -3.70
N PRO A 346 -36.16 -21.64 -3.76
CA PRO A 346 -35.80 -22.84 -4.53
C PRO A 346 -36.32 -22.81 -5.98
N LEU A 347 -35.49 -23.38 -6.86
CA LEU A 347 -35.77 -24.23 -8.03
C LEU A 347 -37.10 -24.04 -8.79
N VAL A 348 -36.96 -23.64 -10.07
CA VAL A 348 -37.53 -24.37 -11.22
C VAL A 348 -36.50 -24.42 -12.34
#